data_AF-A0A0F8YCY5-F1
#
_entry.id   AF-A0A0F8YCY5-F1
#
_cell.length_a   1.000
_cell.length_b   1.000
_cell.length_c   1.000
_cell.angle_alpha   90.00
_cell.angle_beta   90.00
_cell.angle_gamma   90.00
#
_symmetry.space_group_name_H-M   'P 1'
#
loop_
_entity.id
_entity.type
_entity.pdbx_description
1 polymer ?
#
loop_
_entity_poly.entity_id
_entity_poly.type
_entity_poly.pdbx_seq_one_letter_code
_entity_poly.pdbx_strand_id
1 'polypeptide(L)'
;MNTKSNKKNKLTTFLIILSFIFGFLQVINFSPMNQILTDMNLFNDENGNNIKIAATIGSDWEIARGNDNIAIISKPNETQEGDLLIFHTTIDGIGSSIIDPIGWTELLPENSSEGQTTASWYKIAGSSESLNYNVSWLGSSEYYVAGIIRVIGYDKTNPIQASATKIGTGNITNPSVTTTQNDTLIIGFHGLDREDEGDVYGFSLDPGPTVLYTATAGGGNSGCSVGMYYEIQANQGSSGNRTWGIEGNEEWYAATVAINSVVYGINIISPTENEDFGVVAPNFTVEVTVPDLDTMWYTMDGGLTNYTFTENETINQVAWDALSDGIINIEFYTNNTFGDIYFKQVNVNKDSTVPV
;
A
#
# COMPACT_ATOMS: atom_id res chain seq x y z
N MET A 1 -14.05 5.49 -67.45
CA MET A 1 -12.92 6.33 -67.92
C MET A 1 -11.65 5.88 -67.23
N ASN A 2 -10.64 5.53 -68.04
CA ASN A 2 -9.19 5.48 -67.81
C ASN A 2 -8.59 5.24 -66.40
N THR A 3 -7.89 4.11 -66.30
CA THR A 3 -6.65 3.89 -65.54
C THR A 3 -5.44 4.62 -66.17
N LYS A 4 -4.53 5.17 -65.34
CA LYS A 4 -3.03 5.26 -65.48
C LYS A 4 -2.51 6.27 -64.43
N SER A 5 -1.81 5.88 -63.36
CA SER A 5 -0.39 5.44 -63.26
C SER A 5 0.64 6.51 -63.60
N ASN A 6 1.43 6.96 -62.61
CA ASN A 6 2.92 6.79 -62.52
C ASN A 6 3.49 7.59 -61.33
N LYS A 7 4.22 6.96 -60.39
CA LYS A 7 5.69 6.80 -60.35
C LYS A 7 6.41 8.17 -60.22
N LYS A 8 7.36 8.42 -59.32
CA LYS A 8 8.44 7.53 -58.82
C LYS A 8 9.39 8.30 -57.87
N ASN A 9 10.20 7.54 -57.13
CA ASN A 9 11.58 7.81 -56.64
C ASN A 9 11.73 8.58 -55.31
N LYS A 10 12.63 8.23 -54.39
CA LYS A 10 13.77 7.26 -54.33
C LYS A 10 14.10 7.07 -52.83
N LEU A 11 14.23 5.86 -52.31
CA LEU A 11 15.43 5.00 -52.27
C LEU A 11 16.50 5.47 -51.26
N THR A 12 16.61 4.77 -50.12
CA THR A 12 17.91 4.26 -49.62
C THR A 12 17.70 2.96 -48.86
N THR A 13 18.32 1.89 -49.36
CA THR A 13 18.48 0.56 -48.74
C THR A 13 19.81 0.52 -48.00
N PHE A 14 19.88 -0.15 -46.84
CA PHE A 14 21.07 -0.91 -46.47
C PHE A 14 20.67 -2.22 -45.79
N LEU A 15 21.37 -3.29 -46.15
CA LEU A 15 21.13 -4.70 -45.85
C LEU A 15 22.41 -5.23 -45.19
N ILE A 16 22.34 -5.88 -44.02
CA ILE A 16 23.34 -6.87 -43.58
C ILE A 16 22.63 -7.99 -42.79
N ILE A 17 22.89 -9.23 -43.19
CA ILE A 17 22.48 -10.50 -42.61
C ILE A 17 23.60 -10.99 -41.65
N LEU A 18 23.25 -11.52 -40.47
CA LEU A 18 24.08 -12.48 -39.70
C LEU A 18 23.16 -13.24 -38.71
N SER A 19 22.63 -14.41 -39.10
CA SER A 19 23.11 -15.79 -38.85
C SER A 19 22.59 -16.45 -37.56
N PHE A 20 21.87 -17.56 -37.78
CA PHE A 20 21.37 -18.57 -36.84
C PHE A 20 22.38 -19.07 -35.79
N ILE A 21 21.95 -19.21 -34.53
CA ILE A 21 22.31 -20.32 -33.62
C ILE A 21 21.07 -20.71 -32.78
N PHE A 22 20.83 -22.02 -32.70
CA PHE A 22 19.85 -22.83 -31.94
C PHE A 22 19.40 -22.28 -30.56
N GLY A 23 18.22 -22.59 -30.01
CA GLY A 23 17.22 -23.60 -30.33
C GLY A 23 16.03 -23.56 -29.36
N PHE A 24 14.94 -24.24 -29.73
CA PHE A 24 13.79 -24.69 -28.92
C PHE A 24 13.45 -23.89 -27.64
N LEU A 25 12.43 -23.03 -27.75
CA LEU A 25 11.57 -22.73 -26.60
C LEU A 25 10.23 -23.42 -26.84
N GLN A 26 9.94 -24.46 -26.05
CA GLN A 26 8.61 -25.05 -25.97
C GLN A 26 7.62 -23.95 -25.60
N VAL A 27 6.59 -23.78 -26.42
CA VAL A 27 5.42 -22.97 -26.09
C VAL A 27 4.70 -23.69 -24.95
N ILE A 28 4.94 -23.25 -23.72
CA ILE A 28 4.12 -23.63 -22.56
C ILE A 28 2.83 -22.83 -22.69
N ASN A 29 1.71 -23.52 -22.90
CA ASN A 29 0.38 -22.93 -22.76
C ASN A 29 0.20 -22.52 -21.30
N PHE A 30 0.26 -21.23 -21.03
CA PHE A 30 -0.04 -20.70 -19.70
C PHE A 30 -1.57 -20.58 -19.52
N SER A 31 -2.02 -20.91 -18.30
CA SER A 31 -3.38 -20.71 -17.79
C SER A 31 -3.87 -19.27 -18.00
N PRO A 32 -5.20 -19.02 -18.13
CA PRO A 32 -5.77 -17.67 -18.29
C PRO A 32 -5.39 -16.67 -17.19
N MET A 33 -4.81 -17.10 -16.06
CA MET A 33 -4.29 -16.21 -15.03
C MET A 33 -3.00 -15.47 -15.43
N ASN A 34 -2.29 -15.92 -16.47
CA ASN A 34 -1.11 -15.22 -17.01
C ASN A 34 -1.46 -14.09 -17.99
N GLN A 35 -2.75 -13.83 -18.24
CA GLN A 35 -3.18 -12.65 -18.99
C GLN A 35 -3.51 -11.46 -18.08
N ILE A 36 -3.43 -11.63 -16.76
CA ILE A 36 -3.60 -10.56 -15.75
C ILE A 36 -2.24 -10.03 -15.25
N LEU A 37 -1.13 -10.69 -15.57
CA LEU A 37 0.22 -10.27 -15.12
C LEU A 37 0.92 -9.22 -15.98
N THR A 38 0.32 -8.75 -17.08
CA THR A 38 0.94 -7.71 -17.93
C THR A 38 0.73 -6.28 -17.43
N ASP A 39 -0.17 -6.06 -16.47
CA ASP A 39 -0.49 -4.71 -15.94
C ASP A 39 -0.14 -4.53 -14.44
N MET A 40 0.47 -5.53 -13.79
CA MET A 40 1.07 -5.33 -12.47
C MET A 40 2.54 -4.94 -12.65
N ASN A 41 2.97 -3.84 -12.02
CA ASN A 41 4.37 -3.45 -11.93
C ASN A 41 5.18 -4.55 -11.21
N LEU A 42 5.56 -5.60 -11.94
CA LEU A 42 6.47 -6.65 -11.51
C LEU A 42 7.85 -6.01 -11.36
N PHE A 43 8.16 -5.55 -10.16
CA PHE A 43 9.52 -5.18 -9.80
C PHE A 43 10.31 -6.48 -9.64
N ASN A 44 11.10 -6.83 -10.65
CA ASN A 44 12.16 -7.82 -10.46
C ASN A 44 13.19 -7.20 -9.51
N ASP A 45 13.19 -7.65 -8.27
CA ASP A 45 14.30 -7.43 -7.35
C ASP A 45 15.57 -8.03 -7.99
N GLU A 46 16.71 -7.33 -7.95
CA GLU A 46 17.94 -7.79 -8.60
C GLU A 46 18.37 -9.19 -8.12
N ASN A 47 17.90 -9.60 -6.94
CA ASN A 47 18.17 -10.89 -6.31
C ASN A 47 16.91 -11.72 -6.00
N GLY A 48 15.77 -11.48 -6.67
CA GLY A 48 14.54 -12.24 -6.40
C GLY A 48 13.38 -11.94 -7.35
N ASN A 49 12.23 -12.55 -7.08
CA ASN A 49 11.01 -12.35 -7.87
C ASN A 49 9.80 -11.91 -7.01
N ASN A 50 10.07 -11.19 -5.92
CA ASN A 50 9.02 -10.66 -5.06
C ASN A 50 8.02 -9.83 -5.87
N ILE A 51 6.72 -10.07 -5.64
CA ILE A 51 5.64 -9.41 -6.34
C ILE A 51 5.05 -8.36 -5.43
N LYS A 52 5.18 -7.09 -5.81
CA LYS A 52 4.48 -6.00 -5.14
C LYS A 52 3.12 -5.79 -5.78
N ILE A 53 2.08 -5.76 -4.95
CA ILE A 53 0.76 -5.27 -5.36
C ILE A 53 0.57 -3.93 -4.65
N ALA A 54 0.44 -2.86 -5.44
CA ALA A 54 0.28 -1.52 -4.90
C ALA A 54 -1.06 -1.38 -4.16
N ALA A 55 -1.02 -0.72 -3.01
CA ALA A 55 -2.25 -0.33 -2.33
C ALA A 55 -3.06 0.64 -3.22
N THR A 56 -4.37 0.47 -3.28
CA THR A 56 -5.25 1.35 -4.06
C THR A 56 -6.62 1.50 -3.39
N ILE A 57 -7.31 2.58 -3.73
CA ILE A 57 -8.71 2.80 -3.31
C ILE A 57 -9.60 1.78 -4.03
N GLY A 58 -10.48 1.15 -3.28
CA GLY A 58 -11.56 0.30 -3.80
C GLY A 58 -12.56 1.12 -4.60
N SER A 59 -13.33 0.45 -5.45
CA SER A 59 -14.35 1.01 -6.34
C SER A 59 -15.41 1.87 -5.64
N ASP A 60 -15.71 1.58 -4.37
CA ASP A 60 -16.80 2.21 -3.61
C ASP A 60 -16.32 2.81 -2.28
N TRP A 61 -17.00 3.90 -1.89
CA TRP A 61 -16.91 4.58 -0.60
C TRP A 61 -18.30 5.09 -0.22
N GLU A 62 -18.52 5.34 1.06
CA GLU A 62 -19.81 5.80 1.58
C GLU A 62 -19.64 7.08 2.39
N ILE A 63 -20.69 7.90 2.43
CA ILE A 63 -20.76 9.14 3.20
C ILE A 63 -22.07 9.16 3.96
N ALA A 64 -22.02 9.53 5.24
CA ALA A 64 -23.19 9.79 6.05
C ALA A 64 -23.15 11.21 6.60
N ARG A 65 -24.33 11.84 6.68
CA ARG A 65 -24.53 13.20 7.18
C ARG A 65 -25.76 13.23 8.05
N GLY A 66 -25.74 14.02 9.11
CA GLY A 66 -26.92 14.13 9.97
C GLY A 66 -26.76 15.16 11.07
N ASN A 67 -27.78 15.21 11.93
CA ASN A 67 -27.78 15.94 13.19
C ASN A 67 -28.31 14.98 14.26
N ASP A 68 -27.39 14.34 14.97
CA ASP A 68 -27.70 13.37 16.01
C ASP A 68 -26.51 13.27 16.98
N ASN A 69 -26.53 12.38 17.97
CA ASN A 69 -25.35 12.06 18.80
C ASN A 69 -24.64 10.77 18.36
N ILE A 70 -25.00 10.27 17.17
CA ILE A 70 -24.46 9.07 16.57
C ILE A 70 -24.41 9.22 15.05
N ALA A 71 -23.23 9.00 14.48
CA ALA A 71 -23.04 8.83 13.05
C ALA A 71 -23.23 7.36 12.69
N ILE A 72 -24.18 7.07 11.79
CA ILE A 72 -24.40 5.72 11.21
C ILE A 72 -23.98 5.78 9.75
N ILE A 73 -22.97 5.00 9.38
CA ILE A 73 -22.45 4.92 8.03
C ILE A 73 -22.55 3.51 7.47
N SER A 74 -23.00 3.39 6.23
CA SER A 74 -23.07 2.10 5.56
C SER A 74 -21.67 1.59 5.22
N LYS A 75 -21.50 0.27 5.29
CA LYS A 75 -20.30 -0.39 4.77
C LYS A 75 -20.21 -0.13 3.26
N PRO A 76 -19.03 0.22 2.71
CA PRO A 76 -18.86 0.32 1.26
C PRO A 76 -19.32 -0.92 0.54
N ASN A 77 -20.00 -0.72 -0.59
CA ASN A 77 -20.34 -1.80 -1.50
C ASN A 77 -19.06 -2.56 -1.93
N GLU A 78 -19.23 -3.83 -2.31
CA GLU A 78 -18.13 -4.72 -2.70
C GLU A 78 -17.06 -4.99 -1.62
N THR A 79 -17.28 -4.59 -0.36
CA THR A 79 -16.35 -4.93 0.74
C THR A 79 -16.29 -6.44 0.93
N GLN A 80 -15.07 -6.98 0.77
CA GLN A 80 -14.73 -8.39 0.95
C GLN A 80 -13.97 -8.60 2.27
N GLU A 81 -13.88 -9.86 2.68
CA GLU A 81 -13.01 -10.24 3.80
C GLU A 81 -11.55 -9.90 3.48
N GLY A 82 -10.88 -9.24 4.42
CA GLY A 82 -9.49 -8.83 4.29
C GLY A 82 -9.28 -7.51 3.56
N ASP A 83 -10.34 -6.75 3.25
CA ASP A 83 -10.22 -5.36 2.79
C ASP A 83 -9.91 -4.42 3.97
N LEU A 84 -9.09 -3.40 3.75
CA LEU A 84 -8.85 -2.34 4.73
C LEU A 84 -9.94 -1.30 4.58
N LEU A 85 -10.66 -1.04 5.67
CA LEU A 85 -11.63 0.04 5.76
C LEU A 85 -10.98 1.18 6.54
N ILE A 86 -11.10 2.40 6.02
CA ILE A 86 -10.69 3.62 6.71
C ILE A 86 -11.93 4.47 6.89
N PHE A 87 -12.22 4.80 8.14
CA PHE A 87 -13.40 5.54 8.56
C PHE A 87 -12.96 6.82 9.25
N HIS A 88 -13.47 7.97 8.80
CA HIS A 88 -13.30 9.25 9.49
C HIS A 88 -14.65 9.89 9.81
N THR A 89 -14.70 10.72 10.84
CA THR A 89 -15.87 11.52 11.20
C THR A 89 -15.44 12.89 11.69
N THR A 90 -16.17 13.91 11.26
CA THR A 90 -16.08 15.29 11.78
C THR A 90 -17.45 15.71 12.30
N ILE A 91 -17.45 16.44 13.41
CA ILE A 91 -18.63 16.90 14.15
C ILE A 91 -18.49 18.42 14.34
N ASP A 92 -19.59 19.17 14.21
CA ASP A 92 -19.75 20.63 14.40
C ASP A 92 -19.68 21.10 15.87
N GLY A 93 -19.31 20.21 16.77
CA GLY A 93 -19.17 20.52 18.19
C GLY A 93 -17.77 20.20 18.71
N ILE A 94 -17.37 20.87 19.80
CA ILE A 94 -16.31 20.38 20.69
C ILE A 94 -16.89 19.16 21.42
N GLY A 95 -16.99 18.06 20.68
CA GLY A 95 -17.47 16.76 21.09
C GLY A 95 -16.38 16.03 21.84
N SER A 96 -15.95 16.57 22.97
CA SER A 96 -15.03 15.87 23.86
C SER A 96 -15.64 14.51 24.22
N SER A 97 -15.00 13.40 23.83
CA SER A 97 -15.43 12.01 24.04
C SER A 97 -16.22 11.38 22.88
N ILE A 98 -15.65 11.36 21.68
CA ILE A 98 -16.02 10.33 20.72
C ILE A 98 -15.77 8.96 21.38
N ILE A 99 -16.75 8.07 21.24
CA ILE A 99 -16.63 6.68 21.64
C ILE A 99 -16.20 5.91 20.41
N ASP A 100 -14.98 5.37 20.45
CA ASP A 100 -14.40 4.61 19.36
C ASP A 100 -15.35 3.49 18.89
N PRO A 101 -15.49 3.28 17.57
CA PRO A 101 -16.31 2.22 17.04
C PRO A 101 -15.71 0.85 17.43
N ILE A 102 -16.55 -0.03 17.98
CA ILE A 102 -16.10 -1.34 18.48
C ILE A 102 -15.46 -2.16 17.36
N GLY A 103 -14.27 -2.71 17.63
CA GLY A 103 -13.55 -3.57 16.67
C GLY A 103 -12.76 -2.80 15.61
N TRP A 104 -12.59 -1.50 15.80
CA TRP A 104 -11.71 -0.66 14.99
C TRP A 104 -10.46 -0.28 15.77
N THR A 105 -9.40 0.04 15.03
CA THR A 105 -8.17 0.58 15.58
C THR A 105 -8.11 2.07 15.29
N GLU A 106 -7.74 2.89 16.27
CA GLU A 106 -7.50 4.32 16.07
C GLU A 106 -6.42 4.49 14.99
N LEU A 107 -6.75 5.26 13.95
CA LEU A 107 -5.82 5.64 12.89
C LEU A 107 -5.09 6.92 13.29
N LEU A 108 -5.85 7.89 13.77
CA LEU A 108 -5.39 9.21 14.16
C LEU A 108 -6.19 9.69 15.36
N PRO A 109 -5.53 10.35 16.34
CA PRO A 109 -6.18 10.74 17.57
C PRO A 109 -7.26 11.79 17.32
N GLU A 110 -8.32 11.72 18.12
CA GLU A 110 -9.35 12.75 18.20
C GLU A 110 -8.69 14.13 18.38
N ASN A 111 -9.16 15.09 17.58
CA ASN A 111 -8.80 16.49 17.78
C ASN A 111 -10.03 17.37 17.74
N SER A 112 -10.20 18.15 18.80
CA SER A 112 -11.23 19.17 18.91
C SER A 112 -10.62 20.57 18.86
N SER A 113 -11.08 21.43 17.96
CA SER A 113 -10.62 22.82 17.84
C SER A 113 -11.77 23.74 17.44
N GLU A 114 -11.95 24.87 18.14
CA GLU A 114 -12.92 25.95 17.89
C GLU A 114 -14.19 25.51 17.15
N GLY A 115 -14.92 24.58 17.75
CA GLY A 115 -16.21 24.12 17.26
C GLY A 115 -16.20 22.78 16.55
N GLN A 116 -15.13 22.33 15.90
CA GLN A 116 -15.13 20.98 15.28
C GLN A 116 -14.45 19.92 16.15
N THR A 117 -14.87 18.66 15.98
CA THR A 117 -14.14 17.48 16.46
C THR A 117 -14.00 16.43 15.36
N THR A 118 -12.76 16.03 15.06
CA THR A 118 -12.46 15.02 14.03
C THR A 118 -11.69 13.84 14.61
N ALA A 119 -12.05 12.63 14.20
CA ALA A 119 -11.34 11.40 14.53
C ALA A 119 -11.37 10.41 13.36
N SER A 120 -10.48 9.42 13.38
CA SER A 120 -10.39 8.42 12.32
C SER A 120 -9.87 7.08 12.82
N TRP A 121 -10.35 6.02 12.17
CA TRP A 121 -10.07 4.64 12.51
C TRP A 121 -9.84 3.82 11.25
N TYR A 122 -9.21 2.67 11.44
CA TYR A 122 -9.14 1.64 10.41
C TYR A 122 -9.53 0.27 10.96
N LYS A 123 -9.96 -0.61 10.05
CA LYS A 123 -10.32 -1.99 10.37
C LYS A 123 -10.03 -2.87 9.15
N ILE A 124 -9.64 -4.12 9.41
CA ILE A 124 -9.64 -5.17 8.38
C ILE A 124 -11.00 -5.86 8.41
N ALA A 125 -11.74 -5.82 7.30
CA ALA A 125 -13.05 -6.42 7.18
C ALA A 125 -12.99 -7.94 7.39
N GLY A 126 -13.90 -8.49 8.19
CA GLY A 126 -14.01 -9.93 8.40
C GLY A 126 -14.99 -10.60 7.43
N SER A 127 -15.06 -11.93 7.45
CA SER A 127 -16.02 -12.73 6.67
C SER A 127 -17.50 -12.48 7.01
N SER A 128 -17.80 -11.90 8.17
CA SER A 128 -19.16 -11.55 8.61
C SER A 128 -19.27 -10.08 8.97
N GLU A 129 -18.95 -9.22 8.01
CA GLU A 129 -18.87 -7.78 8.21
C GLU A 129 -20.26 -7.12 8.35
N SER A 130 -20.41 -6.23 9.34
CA SER A 130 -21.64 -5.47 9.59
C SER A 130 -22.08 -4.65 8.37
N LEU A 131 -23.39 -4.47 8.21
CA LEU A 131 -23.92 -3.61 7.13
C LEU A 131 -23.68 -2.12 7.38
N ASN A 132 -23.57 -1.71 8.65
CA ASN A 132 -23.32 -0.33 9.05
C ASN A 132 -22.33 -0.29 10.22
N TYR A 133 -21.65 0.85 10.33
CA TYR A 133 -20.77 1.21 11.43
C TYR A 133 -21.28 2.45 12.12
N ASN A 134 -21.00 2.53 13.42
CA ASN A 134 -21.52 3.59 14.26
C ASN A 134 -20.38 4.24 15.04
N VAL A 135 -20.36 5.57 15.05
CA VAL A 135 -19.52 6.38 15.94
C VAL A 135 -20.44 7.27 16.73
N SER A 136 -20.38 7.21 18.05
CA SER A 136 -21.21 8.02 18.95
C SER A 136 -20.35 8.93 19.80
N TRP A 137 -20.93 10.00 20.35
CA TRP A 137 -20.25 10.90 21.27
C TRP A 137 -21.11 11.20 22.49
N LEU A 138 -20.44 11.54 23.59
CA LEU A 138 -21.13 11.95 24.81
C LEU A 138 -21.62 13.39 24.67
N GLY A 139 -22.94 13.60 24.58
CA GLY A 139 -23.49 14.95 24.49
C GLY A 139 -24.89 15.02 23.86
N SER A 140 -25.25 16.23 23.47
CA SER A 140 -26.42 16.53 22.63
C SER A 140 -26.18 16.13 21.18
N SER A 141 -27.25 16.20 20.39
CA SER A 141 -27.16 16.07 18.94
C SER A 141 -26.32 17.21 18.36
N GLU A 142 -25.41 16.86 17.46
CA GLU A 142 -24.55 17.78 16.70
C GLU A 142 -24.62 17.44 15.21
N TYR A 143 -24.34 18.41 14.35
CA TYR A 143 -24.13 18.10 12.94
C TYR A 143 -22.86 17.27 12.77
N TYR A 144 -22.93 16.27 11.90
CA TYR A 144 -21.80 15.41 11.62
C TYR A 144 -21.70 15.07 10.14
N VAL A 145 -20.46 14.83 9.72
CA VAL A 145 -20.14 14.18 8.45
C VAL A 145 -19.19 13.02 8.71
N ALA A 146 -19.57 11.85 8.23
CA ALA A 146 -18.82 10.62 8.31
C ALA A 146 -18.51 10.12 6.90
N GLY A 147 -17.30 9.60 6.68
CA GLY A 147 -16.92 8.99 5.42
C GLY A 147 -16.11 7.73 5.64
N ILE A 148 -16.34 6.72 4.80
CA ILE A 148 -15.65 5.44 4.87
C ILE A 148 -15.21 5.01 3.47
N ILE A 149 -13.94 4.67 3.35
CA ILE A 149 -13.33 4.19 2.11
C ILE A 149 -12.83 2.77 2.29
N ARG A 150 -12.64 2.10 1.16
CA ARG A 150 -12.04 0.77 1.07
C ARG A 150 -10.66 0.88 0.43
N VAL A 151 -9.70 0.11 0.94
CA VAL A 151 -8.34 0.01 0.42
C VAL A 151 -8.00 -1.47 0.22
N ILE A 152 -7.44 -1.79 -0.93
CA ILE A 152 -7.01 -3.14 -1.33
C ILE A 152 -5.53 -3.13 -1.72
N GLY A 153 -4.91 -4.30 -1.84
CA GLY A 153 -3.48 -4.41 -2.23
C GLY A 153 -2.52 -3.92 -1.14
N TYR A 154 -2.93 -3.95 0.13
CA TYR A 154 -2.16 -3.42 1.25
C TYR A 154 -1.56 -4.54 2.12
N ASP A 155 -0.52 -4.21 2.90
CA ASP A 155 0.07 -5.12 3.89
C ASP A 155 -0.94 -5.38 5.03
N LYS A 156 -1.47 -6.59 5.10
CA LYS A 156 -2.47 -6.99 6.11
C LYS A 156 -1.93 -7.03 7.54
N THR A 157 -0.62 -7.15 7.71
CA THR A 157 0.03 -7.18 9.03
C THR A 157 0.28 -5.76 9.52
N ASN A 158 0.80 -4.90 8.64
CA ASN A 158 1.18 -3.52 8.96
C ASN A 158 0.61 -2.53 7.93
N PRO A 159 -0.71 -2.28 7.91
CA PRO A 159 -1.36 -1.49 6.86
C PRO A 159 -0.90 -0.04 6.82
N ILE A 160 -0.67 0.57 7.98
CA ILE A 160 -0.32 1.99 8.09
C ILE A 160 1.20 2.13 8.13
N GLN A 161 1.76 2.81 7.13
CA GLN A 161 3.20 3.03 7.00
C GLN A 161 3.66 4.25 7.79
N ALA A 162 2.92 5.35 7.65
CA ALA A 162 3.18 6.60 8.32
C ALA A 162 1.89 7.43 8.37
N SER A 163 1.75 8.27 9.38
CA SER A 163 0.67 9.24 9.46
C SER A 163 1.17 10.55 10.07
N ALA A 164 0.53 11.66 9.71
CA ALA A 164 0.82 12.97 10.27
C ALA A 164 -0.47 13.80 10.33
N THR A 165 -0.55 14.67 11.33
CA THR A 165 -1.71 15.56 11.55
C THR A 165 -1.26 17.01 11.64
N LYS A 166 -2.15 17.92 11.30
CA LYS A 166 -1.94 19.36 11.43
C LYS A 166 -3.27 20.04 11.73
N ILE A 167 -3.20 21.05 12.59
CA ILE A 167 -4.30 21.99 12.80
C ILE A 167 -3.89 23.35 12.25
N GLY A 168 -4.87 24.17 11.89
CA GLY A 168 -4.63 25.54 11.47
C GLY A 168 -5.91 26.28 11.17
N THR A 169 -5.73 27.48 10.62
CA THR A 169 -6.82 28.36 10.17
C THR A 169 -6.60 28.78 8.72
N GLY A 170 -7.67 29.12 8.01
CA GLY A 170 -7.62 29.50 6.59
C GLY A 170 -7.38 28.29 5.69
N ASN A 171 -6.54 28.41 4.65
CA ASN A 171 -6.28 27.30 3.73
C ASN A 171 -5.80 26.05 4.47
N ILE A 172 -6.46 24.93 4.19
CA ILE A 172 -6.17 23.64 4.80
C ILE A 172 -4.82 23.15 4.31
N THR A 173 -3.98 22.65 5.21
CA THR A 173 -2.70 22.03 4.84
C THR A 173 -2.60 20.63 5.43
N ASN A 174 -2.76 19.61 4.59
CA ASN A 174 -2.40 18.24 4.94
C ASN A 174 -0.86 18.15 5.06
N PRO A 175 -0.33 17.68 6.19
CA PRO A 175 1.11 17.60 6.42
C PRO A 175 1.77 16.50 5.58
N SER A 176 3.05 16.65 5.28
CA SER A 176 3.83 15.58 4.65
C SER A 176 4.02 14.39 5.60
N VAL A 177 4.04 13.19 5.02
CA VAL A 177 4.58 11.97 5.63
C VAL A 177 5.86 11.54 4.89
N THR A 178 6.66 10.68 5.50
CA THR A 178 7.84 10.08 4.86
C THR A 178 7.53 8.62 4.56
N THR A 179 7.55 8.26 3.28
CA THR A 179 7.36 6.88 2.85
C THR A 179 8.68 6.13 2.67
N THR A 180 8.61 4.81 2.82
CA THR A 180 9.70 3.83 2.69
C THR A 180 9.46 2.86 1.53
N GLN A 181 8.39 3.04 0.77
CA GLN A 181 8.08 2.27 -0.43
C GLN A 181 7.80 3.21 -1.61
N ASN A 182 8.28 2.86 -2.81
CA ASN A 182 7.83 3.49 -4.06
C ASN A 182 6.34 3.21 -4.28
N ASP A 183 5.69 3.89 -5.23
CA ASP A 183 4.27 3.71 -5.56
C ASP A 183 3.33 3.61 -4.33
N THR A 184 3.61 4.39 -3.29
CA THR A 184 2.85 4.33 -2.03
C THR A 184 1.53 5.07 -2.19
N LEU A 185 0.43 4.44 -1.75
CA LEU A 185 -0.85 5.12 -1.64
C LEU A 185 -0.82 6.11 -0.47
N ILE A 186 -1.02 7.38 -0.80
CA ILE A 186 -1.21 8.46 0.17
C ILE A 186 -2.68 8.81 0.18
N ILE A 187 -3.24 8.91 1.39
CA ILE A 187 -4.61 9.35 1.64
C ILE A 187 -4.52 10.57 2.54
N GLY A 188 -5.16 11.66 2.14
CA GLY A 188 -5.31 12.82 3.00
C GLY A 188 -6.77 13.14 3.24
N PHE A 189 -7.08 13.59 4.44
CA PHE A 189 -8.41 14.03 4.80
C PHE A 189 -8.36 15.21 5.75
N HIS A 190 -9.47 15.93 5.86
CA HIS A 190 -9.60 17.08 6.73
C HIS A 190 -11.04 17.26 7.19
N GLY A 191 -11.20 17.96 8.32
CA GLY A 191 -12.47 18.39 8.89
C GLY A 191 -12.41 19.86 9.33
N LEU A 192 -13.54 20.57 9.24
CA LEU A 192 -13.67 21.99 9.62
C LEU A 192 -15.04 22.30 10.24
N ASP A 193 -15.10 23.36 11.04
CA ASP A 193 -16.25 23.81 11.85
C ASP A 193 -17.34 24.59 11.10
N ARG A 194 -17.23 24.78 9.78
CA ARG A 194 -18.16 25.70 9.10
C ARG A 194 -18.48 25.38 7.64
N GLU A 195 -19.62 25.92 7.22
CA GLU A 195 -20.20 25.83 5.87
C GLU A 195 -19.89 27.01 4.94
N ASP A 196 -18.83 27.80 5.17
CA ASP A 196 -18.38 28.77 4.14
C ASP A 196 -17.89 28.06 2.84
N GLU A 197 -18.18 26.75 2.70
CA GLU A 197 -18.28 25.97 1.46
C GLU A 197 -19.42 26.42 0.54
N GLY A 198 -19.54 27.73 0.30
CA GLY A 198 -20.37 28.27 -0.76
C GLY A 198 -19.81 27.86 -2.13
N ASP A 199 -20.23 26.71 -2.65
CA ASP A 199 -20.06 26.24 -4.03
C ASP A 199 -18.64 26.05 -4.60
N VAL A 200 -17.55 26.27 -3.83
CA VAL A 200 -16.22 25.96 -4.35
C VAL A 200 -15.29 25.46 -3.25
N TYR A 201 -15.21 24.14 -3.09
CA TYR A 201 -13.89 23.51 -2.94
C TYR A 201 -13.04 24.02 -4.12
N GLY A 202 -12.39 25.17 -3.93
CA GLY A 202 -11.62 25.88 -4.94
C GLY A 202 -10.70 24.89 -5.61
N PHE A 203 -10.92 24.63 -6.90
CA PHE A 203 -10.29 23.64 -7.78
C PHE A 203 -8.75 23.74 -7.88
N SER A 204 -8.08 23.75 -6.74
CA SER A 204 -6.66 23.99 -6.58
C SER A 204 -6.17 23.08 -5.45
N LEU A 205 -6.46 21.78 -5.56
CA LEU A 205 -5.39 20.86 -5.22
C LEU A 205 -4.23 21.18 -6.15
N ASP A 206 -3.01 21.22 -5.62
CA ASP A 206 -1.82 21.12 -6.46
C ASP A 206 -2.03 19.93 -7.43
N PRO A 207 -1.65 20.03 -8.72
CA PRO A 207 -1.86 18.94 -9.66
C PRO A 207 -1.21 17.65 -9.14
N GLY A 208 -2.00 16.58 -8.95
CA GLY A 208 -1.48 15.30 -8.45
C GLY A 208 -2.50 14.40 -7.75
N PRO A 209 -3.30 14.90 -6.78
CA PRO A 209 -4.25 14.07 -6.05
C PRO A 209 -5.63 14.00 -6.70
N THR A 210 -6.30 12.86 -6.47
CA THR A 210 -7.67 12.61 -6.85
C THR A 210 -8.57 12.81 -5.63
N VAL A 211 -9.53 13.72 -5.73
CA VAL A 211 -10.56 13.92 -4.70
C VAL A 211 -11.49 12.71 -4.71
N LEU A 212 -11.68 12.08 -3.54
CA LEU A 212 -12.69 11.03 -3.37
C LEU A 212 -14.05 11.66 -3.11
N TYR A 213 -14.12 12.52 -2.10
CA TYR A 213 -15.34 13.26 -1.80
C TYR A 213 -15.07 14.49 -0.97
N THR A 214 -16.10 15.32 -0.98
CA THR A 214 -16.28 16.42 -0.06
C THR A 214 -17.71 16.40 0.45
N ALA A 215 -17.92 16.83 1.68
CA ALA A 215 -19.21 16.70 2.32
C ALA A 215 -19.43 17.66 3.47
N THR A 216 -20.68 18.12 3.59
CA THR A 216 -21.11 19.16 4.53
C THR A 216 -22.39 18.70 5.22
N ALA A 217 -22.55 19.03 6.49
CA ALA A 217 -23.80 18.89 7.22
C ALA A 217 -24.04 20.12 8.10
N GLY A 218 -25.21 20.74 8.00
CA GLY A 218 -25.54 21.92 8.79
C GLY A 218 -26.35 22.97 8.06
N GLY A 219 -26.27 24.19 8.58
CA GLY A 219 -26.86 25.41 8.05
C GLY A 219 -26.43 26.66 8.83
N GLY A 220 -25.77 27.62 8.20
CA GLY A 220 -25.60 28.98 8.76
C GLY A 220 -24.51 29.10 9.84
N ASN A 221 -24.89 29.20 11.12
CA ASN A 221 -23.94 29.32 12.25
C ASN A 221 -23.62 27.96 12.92
N SER A 222 -24.03 26.86 12.30
CA SER A 222 -23.84 25.50 12.82
C SER A 222 -23.72 24.55 11.64
N GLY A 223 -22.56 23.95 11.45
CA GLY A 223 -22.35 22.87 10.50
C GLY A 223 -20.88 22.54 10.33
N CYS A 224 -20.57 21.29 10.05
CA CYS A 224 -19.20 20.86 9.79
C CYS A 224 -19.02 20.36 8.37
N SER A 225 -17.78 20.35 7.92
CA SER A 225 -17.42 19.87 6.59
C SER A 225 -16.17 19.00 6.58
N VAL A 226 -16.05 18.15 5.56
CA VAL A 226 -14.93 17.23 5.36
C VAL A 226 -14.53 17.13 3.90
N GLY A 227 -13.26 16.80 3.67
CA GLY A 227 -12.78 16.36 2.36
C GLY A 227 -11.78 15.22 2.50
N MET A 228 -11.73 14.37 1.49
CA MET A 228 -10.76 13.29 1.38
C MET A 228 -10.23 13.18 -0.05
N TYR A 229 -8.93 12.92 -0.17
CA TYR A 229 -8.25 12.65 -1.43
C TYR A 229 -7.29 11.47 -1.31
N TYR A 230 -6.85 10.98 -2.45
CA TYR A 230 -5.71 10.08 -2.53
C TYR A 230 -4.76 10.44 -3.68
N GLU A 231 -3.53 9.94 -3.59
CA GLU A 231 -2.55 9.97 -4.67
C GLU A 231 -1.60 8.77 -4.56
N ILE A 232 -0.97 8.39 -5.68
CA ILE A 232 0.11 7.40 -5.68
C ILE A 232 1.43 8.13 -5.75
N GLN A 233 2.22 8.03 -4.67
CA GLN A 233 3.56 8.60 -4.61
C GLN A 233 4.56 7.64 -5.27
N ALA A 234 4.98 7.97 -6.49
CA ALA A 234 5.86 7.11 -7.28
C ALA A 234 7.19 6.77 -6.61
N ASN A 235 7.82 7.73 -5.94
CA ASN A 235 9.12 7.54 -5.28
C ASN A 235 8.99 7.67 -3.77
N GLN A 236 9.60 6.75 -3.03
CA GLN A 236 9.68 6.80 -1.58
C GLN A 236 10.30 8.12 -1.08
N GLY A 237 9.94 8.52 0.13
CA GLY A 237 10.44 9.71 0.79
C GLY A 237 9.31 10.68 1.14
N SER A 238 9.61 11.97 1.21
CA SER A 238 8.61 12.99 1.57
C SER A 238 7.47 13.05 0.54
N SER A 239 6.22 12.89 1.00
CA SER A 239 5.02 13.08 0.17
C SER A 239 4.80 14.54 -0.24
N GLY A 240 5.46 15.47 0.48
CA GLY A 240 5.15 16.88 0.44
C GLY A 240 3.83 17.19 1.15
N ASN A 241 3.62 18.47 1.42
CA ASN A 241 2.33 18.94 1.92
C ASN A 241 1.32 19.01 0.78
N ARG A 242 0.02 18.93 1.08
CA ARG A 242 -1.05 19.27 0.15
C ARG A 242 -1.89 20.39 0.75
N THR A 243 -2.24 21.37 -0.07
CA THR A 243 -3.03 22.52 0.36
C THR A 243 -4.37 22.51 -0.33
N TRP A 244 -5.43 22.81 0.41
CA TRP A 244 -6.76 23.07 -0.14
C TRP A 244 -7.14 24.52 0.13
N GLY A 245 -7.57 25.22 -0.92
CA GLY A 245 -8.15 26.54 -0.77
C GLY A 245 -9.57 26.43 -0.21
N ILE A 246 -9.85 27.16 0.86
CA ILE A 246 -11.22 27.35 1.36
C ILE A 246 -11.57 28.84 1.32
N GLU A 247 -12.86 29.14 1.21
CA GLU A 247 -13.34 30.49 1.47
C GLU A 247 -13.47 30.70 2.99
N GLY A 248 -13.14 31.89 3.48
CA GLY A 248 -13.18 32.21 4.90
C GLY A 248 -11.87 31.95 5.66
N ASN A 249 -11.95 32.02 6.99
CA ASN A 249 -10.84 31.77 7.89
C ASN A 249 -11.32 30.88 9.02
N GLU A 250 -11.50 29.61 8.68
CA GLU A 250 -12.04 28.59 9.58
C GLU A 250 -10.92 27.73 10.15
N GLU A 251 -11.11 27.27 11.39
CA GLU A 251 -10.27 26.26 12.00
C GLU A 251 -10.50 24.90 11.33
N TRP A 252 -9.39 24.21 11.08
CA TRP A 252 -9.41 22.89 10.46
C TRP A 252 -8.44 21.95 11.17
N TYR A 253 -8.78 20.67 11.09
CA TYR A 253 -7.91 19.55 11.35
C TYR A 253 -7.67 18.79 10.05
N ALA A 254 -6.40 18.51 9.74
CA ALA A 254 -6.01 17.81 8.53
C ALA A 254 -5.01 16.71 8.84
N ALA A 255 -5.07 15.64 8.07
CA ALA A 255 -4.13 14.54 8.22
C ALA A 255 -3.75 13.90 6.90
N THR A 256 -2.63 13.21 6.92
CA THR A 256 -2.08 12.44 5.81
C THR A 256 -1.66 11.08 6.32
N VAL A 257 -1.99 10.04 5.56
CA VAL A 257 -1.72 8.65 5.88
C VAL A 257 -1.10 7.98 4.66
N ALA A 258 0.02 7.29 4.85
CA ALA A 258 0.63 6.41 3.86
C ALA A 258 0.26 4.95 4.16
N ILE A 259 -0.16 4.23 3.13
CA ILE A 259 -0.57 2.81 3.24
C ILE A 259 0.54 1.92 2.69
N ASN A 260 0.97 0.94 3.47
CA ASN A 260 1.90 -0.09 2.99
C ASN A 260 1.23 -0.94 1.92
N SER A 261 1.91 -1.08 0.79
CA SER A 261 1.53 -2.03 -0.25
C SER A 261 1.92 -3.43 0.18
N VAL A 262 1.18 -4.45 -0.26
CA VAL A 262 1.59 -5.83 -0.01
C VAL A 262 2.74 -6.22 -0.92
N VAL A 263 3.73 -6.91 -0.35
CA VAL A 263 4.82 -7.54 -1.08
C VAL A 263 4.77 -9.03 -0.81
N TYR A 264 4.46 -9.81 -1.86
CA TYR A 264 4.50 -11.26 -1.79
C TYR A 264 5.88 -11.79 -2.17
N GLY A 265 6.41 -12.68 -1.36
CA GLY A 265 7.70 -13.33 -1.58
C GLY A 265 8.49 -13.47 -0.29
N ILE A 266 9.81 -13.38 -0.42
CA ILE A 266 10.76 -13.68 0.66
C ILE A 266 11.61 -12.43 0.93
N ASN A 267 11.69 -12.03 2.20
CA ASN A 267 12.59 -11.00 2.68
C ASN A 267 13.67 -11.65 3.55
N ILE A 268 14.94 -11.50 3.19
CA ILE A 268 16.07 -12.04 3.96
C ILE A 268 16.53 -10.96 4.94
N ILE A 269 16.34 -11.20 6.24
CA ILE A 269 16.80 -10.32 7.32
C ILE A 269 18.26 -10.64 7.68
N SER A 270 18.62 -11.93 7.65
CA SER A 270 19.98 -12.42 7.90
C SER A 270 20.17 -13.76 7.17
N PRO A 271 21.36 -14.07 6.63
CA PRO A 271 22.56 -13.23 6.61
C PRO A 271 22.40 -12.00 5.70
N THR A 272 23.29 -11.02 5.86
CA THR A 272 23.33 -9.82 5.02
C THR A 272 24.31 -10.00 3.86
N GLU A 273 24.14 -9.20 2.81
CA GLU A 273 24.97 -9.30 1.60
C GLU A 273 26.46 -9.09 1.91
N ASN A 274 27.29 -10.03 1.46
CA ASN A 274 28.73 -10.13 1.70
C ASN A 274 29.14 -10.32 3.16
N GLU A 275 28.25 -10.80 4.03
CA GLU A 275 28.61 -11.14 5.41
C GLU A 275 29.62 -12.31 5.45
N ASP A 276 30.62 -12.22 6.34
CA ASP A 276 31.71 -13.18 6.44
C ASP A 276 31.39 -14.29 7.46
N PHE A 277 31.55 -15.55 7.06
CA PHE A 277 31.37 -16.73 7.90
C PHE A 277 32.57 -17.66 7.83
N GLY A 278 32.86 -18.32 8.95
CA GLY A 278 33.95 -19.29 9.05
C GLY A 278 33.49 -20.73 8.86
N VAL A 279 34.04 -21.61 9.69
CA VAL A 279 33.69 -23.05 9.69
C VAL A 279 32.28 -23.33 10.21
N VAL A 280 31.70 -22.43 11.01
CA VAL A 280 30.33 -22.58 11.53
C VAL A 280 29.35 -22.00 10.52
N ALA A 281 28.35 -22.79 10.14
CA ALA A 281 27.32 -22.36 9.19
C ALA A 281 26.50 -21.19 9.76
N PRO A 282 26.09 -20.23 8.92
CA PRO A 282 25.27 -19.11 9.36
C PRO A 282 23.88 -19.54 9.82
N ASN A 283 23.34 -18.82 10.79
CA ASN A 283 21.89 -18.80 10.98
C ASN A 283 21.25 -17.97 9.87
N PHE A 284 20.02 -18.30 9.51
CA PHE A 284 19.22 -17.44 8.66
C PHE A 284 17.98 -16.93 9.38
N THR A 285 17.51 -15.77 8.95
CA THR A 285 16.22 -15.20 9.33
C THR A 285 15.58 -14.66 8.06
N VAL A 286 14.49 -15.30 7.65
CA VAL A 286 13.66 -14.88 6.54
C VAL A 286 12.25 -14.55 7.03
N GLU A 287 11.63 -13.58 6.38
CA GLU A 287 10.21 -13.29 6.49
C GLU A 287 9.54 -13.68 5.17
N VAL A 288 8.50 -14.51 5.26
CA VAL A 288 7.79 -15.03 4.09
C VAL A 288 6.37 -14.53 4.13
N THR A 289 5.97 -13.81 3.08
CA THR A 289 4.60 -13.34 2.88
C THR A 289 4.12 -13.94 1.57
N VAL A 290 3.43 -15.08 1.64
CA VAL A 290 2.94 -15.80 0.45
C VAL A 290 1.53 -16.32 0.72
N PRO A 291 0.55 -16.04 -0.17
CA PRO A 291 -0.81 -16.57 -0.02
C PRO A 291 -0.79 -18.08 -0.21
N ASP A 292 -1.53 -18.80 0.65
CA ASP A 292 -1.67 -20.26 0.59
C ASP A 292 -0.31 -20.99 0.52
N LEU A 293 0.65 -20.54 1.33
CA LEU A 293 1.99 -21.11 1.46
C LEU A 293 1.94 -22.63 1.69
N ASP A 294 2.74 -23.36 0.92
CA ASP A 294 2.82 -24.83 0.96
C ASP A 294 4.17 -25.30 1.51
N THR A 295 5.26 -25.10 0.75
CA THR A 295 6.62 -25.53 1.14
C THR A 295 7.62 -24.39 1.05
N MET A 296 8.64 -24.42 1.90
CA MET A 296 9.80 -23.54 1.86
C MET A 296 11.08 -24.38 1.84
N TRP A 297 12.09 -23.94 1.09
CA TRP A 297 13.39 -24.60 1.04
C TRP A 297 14.51 -23.62 0.69
N TYR A 298 15.74 -24.00 1.01
CA TYR A 298 16.93 -23.29 0.55
C TYR A 298 17.92 -24.24 -0.13
N THR A 299 18.83 -23.64 -0.88
CA THR A 299 19.95 -24.32 -1.55
C THR A 299 21.18 -23.41 -1.56
N MET A 300 22.35 -24.03 -1.59
CA MET A 300 23.65 -23.35 -1.78
C MET A 300 24.40 -23.86 -3.01
N ASP A 301 23.78 -24.75 -3.79
CA ASP A 301 24.39 -25.42 -4.94
C ASP A 301 23.52 -25.32 -6.21
N GLY A 302 22.69 -24.26 -6.30
CA GLY A 302 21.80 -24.01 -7.44
C GLY A 302 20.67 -25.03 -7.58
N GLY A 303 20.29 -25.70 -6.49
CA GLY A 303 19.14 -26.59 -6.41
C GLY A 303 19.46 -28.06 -6.66
N LEU A 304 20.74 -28.44 -6.66
CA LEU A 304 21.13 -29.85 -6.67
C LEU A 304 20.74 -30.52 -5.33
N THR A 305 20.84 -29.76 -4.24
CA THR A 305 20.43 -30.17 -2.90
C THR A 305 19.53 -29.11 -2.27
N ASN A 306 18.28 -29.49 -1.98
CA ASN A 306 17.31 -28.61 -1.34
C ASN A 306 17.07 -29.03 0.12
N TYR A 307 17.09 -28.04 1.01
CA TYR A 307 16.83 -28.22 2.44
C TYR A 307 15.51 -27.55 2.78
N THR A 308 14.49 -28.35 3.08
CA THR A 308 13.18 -27.83 3.50
C THR A 308 13.23 -27.31 4.92
N PHE A 309 12.58 -26.18 5.18
CA PHE A 309 12.47 -25.59 6.51
C PHE A 309 11.05 -25.08 6.78
N THR A 310 10.69 -24.97 8.06
CA THR A 310 9.38 -24.43 8.49
C THR A 310 9.52 -23.23 9.42
N GLU A 311 10.72 -22.99 9.95
CA GLU A 311 11.06 -21.87 10.82
C GLU A 311 12.51 -21.44 10.56
N ASN A 312 12.86 -20.27 11.08
CA ASN A 312 14.21 -19.74 10.98
C ASN A 312 15.19 -20.62 11.77
N GLU A 313 16.25 -21.10 11.12
CA GLU A 313 17.19 -22.05 11.69
C GLU A 313 18.62 -21.80 11.18
N THR A 314 19.52 -22.75 11.47
CA THR A 314 20.89 -22.74 10.96
C THR A 314 20.96 -23.44 9.61
N ILE A 315 21.72 -22.88 8.67
CA ILE A 315 22.09 -23.57 7.43
C ILE A 315 22.74 -24.92 7.77
N ASN A 316 22.41 -25.95 6.98
CA ASN A 316 22.87 -27.31 7.24
C ASN A 316 24.41 -27.38 7.32
N GLN A 317 24.93 -27.68 8.50
CA GLN A 317 26.38 -27.67 8.76
C GLN A 317 27.16 -28.63 7.86
N VAL A 318 26.63 -29.81 7.57
CA VAL A 318 27.31 -30.80 6.71
C VAL A 318 27.40 -30.30 5.27
N ALA A 319 26.33 -29.65 4.79
CA ALA A 319 26.30 -29.00 3.48
C ALA A 319 27.30 -27.85 3.43
N TRP A 320 27.30 -27.00 4.46
CA TRP A 320 28.23 -25.89 4.60
C TRP A 320 29.69 -26.35 4.59
N ASP A 321 30.04 -27.38 5.36
CA ASP A 321 31.38 -27.96 5.44
C ASP A 321 31.88 -28.49 4.09
N ALA A 322 30.97 -28.95 3.23
CA ALA A 322 31.30 -29.46 1.89
C ALA A 322 31.61 -28.35 0.87
N LEU A 323 31.21 -27.10 1.13
CA LEU A 323 31.48 -25.95 0.25
C LEU A 323 32.95 -25.49 0.38
N SER A 324 33.53 -25.07 -0.74
CA SER A 324 34.84 -24.41 -0.74
C SER A 324 34.74 -22.98 -0.21
N ASP A 325 35.84 -22.43 0.29
CA ASP A 325 35.93 -21.01 0.65
C ASP A 325 35.71 -20.11 -0.58
N GLY A 326 35.12 -18.94 -0.36
CA GLY A 326 34.72 -18.00 -1.40
C GLY A 326 33.29 -17.49 -1.22
N ILE A 327 32.73 -16.92 -2.29
CA ILE A 327 31.36 -16.43 -2.30
C ILE A 327 30.40 -17.63 -2.37
N ILE A 328 29.49 -17.71 -1.41
CA ILE A 328 28.41 -18.69 -1.34
C ILE A 328 27.09 -17.96 -1.60
N ASN A 329 26.34 -18.45 -2.58
CA ASN A 329 25.01 -17.97 -2.88
C ASN A 329 24.02 -18.81 -2.07
N ILE A 330 23.32 -18.20 -1.13
CA ILE A 330 22.25 -18.86 -0.39
C ILE A 330 20.93 -18.43 -1.02
N GLU A 331 20.25 -19.39 -1.60
CA GLU A 331 19.02 -19.21 -2.35
C GLU A 331 17.85 -19.76 -1.54
N PHE A 332 16.87 -18.91 -1.24
CA PHE A 332 15.63 -19.28 -0.56
C PHE A 332 14.47 -19.32 -1.55
N TYR A 333 13.61 -20.31 -1.37
CA TYR A 333 12.45 -20.54 -2.20
C TYR A 333 11.24 -20.86 -1.36
N THR A 334 10.07 -20.51 -1.90
CA THR A 334 8.77 -20.95 -1.39
C THR A 334 7.86 -21.29 -2.55
N ASN A 335 6.90 -22.20 -2.33
CA ASN A 335 5.77 -22.39 -3.23
C ASN A 335 4.44 -22.23 -2.49
N ASN A 336 3.41 -21.82 -3.22
CA ASN A 336 2.04 -21.92 -2.75
C ASN A 336 1.36 -23.21 -3.25
N THR A 337 0.16 -23.48 -2.73
CA THR A 337 -0.66 -24.63 -3.13
C THR A 337 -1.12 -24.61 -4.60
N PHE A 338 -1.01 -23.48 -5.29
CA PHE A 338 -1.28 -23.33 -6.72
C PHE A 338 -0.05 -23.62 -7.60
N GLY A 339 1.13 -23.77 -6.99
CA GLY A 339 2.39 -24.05 -7.67
C GLY A 339 3.18 -22.80 -8.08
N ASP A 340 2.78 -21.61 -7.66
CA ASP A 340 3.58 -20.40 -7.85
C ASP A 340 4.82 -20.45 -6.95
N ILE A 341 5.98 -20.08 -7.49
CA ILE A 341 7.26 -20.11 -6.77
C ILE A 341 7.79 -18.70 -6.57
N TYR A 342 8.17 -18.39 -5.33
CA TYR A 342 8.89 -17.18 -4.97
C TYR A 342 10.32 -17.53 -4.59
N PHE A 343 11.25 -16.64 -4.91
CA PHE A 343 12.68 -16.82 -4.81
C PHE A 343 13.35 -15.53 -4.36
N LYS A 344 14.34 -15.67 -3.47
CA LYS A 344 15.24 -14.59 -3.06
C LYS A 344 16.60 -15.19 -2.72
N GLN A 345 17.68 -14.51 -3.10
CA GLN A 345 19.04 -14.92 -2.75
C GLN A 345 19.79 -13.86 -1.95
N VAL A 346 20.83 -14.32 -1.26
CA VAL A 346 21.86 -13.50 -0.61
C VAL A 346 23.23 -14.13 -0.88
N ASN A 347 24.24 -13.30 -1.16
CA ASN A 347 25.61 -13.77 -1.28
C ASN A 347 26.36 -13.53 0.04
N VAL A 348 27.09 -14.52 0.52
CA VAL A 348 27.93 -14.44 1.73
C VAL A 348 29.35 -14.90 1.42
N ASN A 349 30.31 -14.54 2.26
CA ASN A 349 31.68 -15.02 2.10
C ASN A 349 31.96 -16.12 3.11
N LYS A 350 32.47 -17.26 2.64
CA LYS A 350 33.02 -18.30 3.49
C LYS A 350 34.55 -18.20 3.50
N ASP A 351 35.13 -18.11 4.69
CA ASP A 351 36.58 -18.19 4.89
C ASP A 351 36.90 -19.08 6.11
N SER A 352 37.29 -20.33 5.83
CA SER A 352 37.65 -21.31 6.85
C SER A 352 38.99 -21.03 7.53
N THR A 353 39.75 -20.05 7.05
CA THR A 353 41.08 -19.68 7.56
C THR A 353 41.07 -18.46 8.49
N VAL A 354 39.96 -17.71 8.51
CA VAL A 354 39.76 -16.59 9.45
C VAL A 354 39.61 -17.13 10.88
N PRO A 355 40.41 -16.64 11.85
CA PRO A 355 40.27 -17.04 13.25
C PRO A 355 38.92 -16.59 13.82
N VAL A 356 38.25 -17.51 14.51
CA VAL A 356 36.95 -17.30 15.20
C VAL A 356 37.09 -16.43 16.44
#